data_AF-Q1PFW6-F1
#
_entry.id   AF-Q1PFW6-F1
#
_cell.length_a   1.000
_cell.length_b   1.000
_cell.length_c   1.000
_cell.angle_alpha   90.00
_cell.angle_beta   90.00
_cell.angle_gamma   90.00
#
_symmetry.space_group_name_H-M   'P 1'
#
loop_
_entity.id
_entity.type
_entity.pdbx_description
1 polymer ?
#
loop_
_entity_poly.entity_id
_entity_poly.type
_entity_poly.pdbx_seq_one_letter_code
_entity_poly.pdbx_strand_id
1 'polypeptide(L)'
;MGALHELKSQKYLAELLESEDRVGDAVGVLRRALAAAKKSTPSKDDKWIAIFKKEREDVAKNMAKYEKLNDSMMLQKIPIDREIPFPKGEKIVNLIPYTPTRVVRELRFKS
;
A
#
# COMPACT_ATOMS: atom_id res chain seq x y z
N MET A 1 -6.52 8.91 0.66
CA MET A 1 -5.64 8.27 -0.34
C MET A 1 -4.46 7.51 0.26
N GLY A 2 -3.84 7.97 1.36
CA GLY A 2 -2.71 7.26 1.98
C GLY A 2 -2.94 5.76 2.21
N ALA A 3 -4.10 5.37 2.76
CA ALA A 3 -4.45 3.96 2.96
C ALA A 3 -4.52 3.12 1.67
N LEU A 4 -4.90 3.72 0.54
CA LEU A 4 -4.89 3.03 -0.76
C LEU A 4 -3.45 2.79 -1.23
N HIS A 5 -2.59 3.80 -1.13
CA HIS A 5 -1.19 3.68 -1.52
C HIS A 5 -0.44 2.70 -0.63
N GLU A 6 -0.71 2.71 0.69
CA GLU A 6 -0.18 1.74 1.63
C GLU A 6 -0.60 0.32 1.25
N LEU A 7 -1.90 0.09 1.01
CA LEU A 7 -2.41 -1.22 0.60
C LEU A 7 -1.74 -1.73 -0.68
N LYS A 8 -1.58 -0.85 -1.68
CA LYS A 8 -0.87 -1.17 -2.94
C LYS A 8 0.60 -1.51 -2.70
N SER A 9 1.28 -0.73 -1.87
CA SER A 9 2.69 -0.96 -1.54
C SER A 9 2.90 -2.32 -0.88
N GLN A 10 2.05 -2.67 0.09
CA GLN A 10 2.08 -3.97 0.75
C GLN A 10 1.74 -5.12 -0.21
N LYS A 11 0.82 -4.91 -1.17
CA LYS A 11 0.53 -5.89 -2.23
C LYS A 11 1.77 -6.20 -3.07
N TYR A 12 2.45 -5.17 -3.58
CA TYR A 12 3.66 -5.36 -4.38
C TYR A 12 4.79 -6.00 -3.58
N LEU A 13 4.93 -5.68 -2.29
CA LEU A 13 5.88 -6.35 -1.42
C LEU A 13 5.56 -7.84 -1.28
N ALA A 14 4.28 -8.21 -1.12
CA ALA A 14 3.88 -9.61 -1.03
C ALA A 14 4.11 -10.37 -2.35
N GLU A 15 3.88 -9.73 -3.50
CA GLU A 15 4.19 -10.31 -4.82
C GLU A 15 5.68 -10.56 -4.98
N LEU A 16 6.53 -9.63 -4.54
CA LEU A 16 7.99 -9.82 -4.51
C LEU A 16 8.38 -10.98 -3.58
N LEU A 17 7.85 -11.01 -2.36
CA LEU A 17 8.14 -12.08 -1.39
C LEU A 17 7.71 -13.46 -1.91
N GLU A 18 6.56 -13.57 -2.58
CA GLU A 18 6.18 -14.83 -3.24
C GLU A 18 7.18 -15.21 -4.32
N SER A 19 7.64 -14.27 -5.16
CA SER A 19 8.64 -14.55 -6.20
C SER A 19 10.01 -14.95 -5.65
N GLU A 20 10.30 -14.63 -4.39
CA GLU A 20 11.48 -15.05 -3.64
C GLU A 20 11.25 -16.35 -2.85
N ASP A 21 10.17 -17.09 -3.14
CA ASP A 21 9.72 -18.28 -2.42
C ASP A 21 9.43 -18.05 -0.93
N ARG A 22 9.22 -16.80 -0.48
CA ARG A 22 8.91 -16.42 0.91
C ARG A 22 7.41 -16.25 1.13
N VAL A 23 6.66 -17.29 0.80
CA VAL A 23 5.18 -17.28 0.82
C VAL A 23 4.61 -17.03 2.23
N GLY A 24 5.25 -17.55 3.29
CA GLY A 24 4.84 -17.29 4.68
C GLY A 24 4.86 -15.80 5.01
N ASP A 25 5.93 -15.10 4.61
CA ASP A 25 6.07 -13.65 4.78
C ASP A 25 5.05 -12.88 3.94
N ALA A 26 4.82 -13.30 2.69
CA ALA A 26 3.83 -12.70 1.80
C ALA A 26 2.42 -12.74 2.42
N VAL A 27 2.02 -13.87 3.00
CA VAL A 27 0.73 -13.99 3.71
C VAL A 27 0.68 -13.05 4.91
N GLY A 28 1.75 -12.99 5.71
CA GLY A 28 1.83 -12.08 6.87
C GLY A 28 1.64 -10.61 6.47
N VAL A 29 2.33 -10.19 5.41
CA VAL A 29 2.21 -8.85 4.82
C VAL A 29 0.78 -8.53 4.41
N LEU A 30 0.11 -9.42 3.67
CA LEU A 30 -1.26 -9.19 3.18
C LEU A 30 -2.29 -9.18 4.31
N ARG A 31 -2.16 -10.06 5.31
CA ARG A 31 -3.03 -10.07 6.49
C ARG A 31 -2.97 -8.75 7.24
N ARG A 32 -1.75 -8.25 7.51
CA ARG A 32 -1.55 -6.95 8.15
C ARG A 32 -2.14 -5.80 7.31
N ALA A 33 -1.89 -5.82 6.00
CA ALA A 33 -2.37 -4.79 5.08
C ALA A 33 -3.91 -4.71 5.03
N LEU A 34 -4.60 -5.87 4.97
CA LEU A 34 -6.06 -5.93 4.99
C LEU A 34 -6.64 -5.48 6.34
N ALA A 35 -6.00 -5.86 7.45
CA ALA A 35 -6.39 -5.42 8.79
C ALA A 35 -6.28 -3.89 8.94
N ALA A 36 -5.21 -3.29 8.41
CA ALA A 36 -5.01 -1.84 8.38
C ALA A 36 -6.04 -1.15 7.45
N ALA A 37 -6.24 -1.68 6.25
CA ALA A 37 -7.20 -1.14 5.28
C ALA A 37 -8.64 -1.17 5.81
N LYS A 38 -9.02 -2.20 6.56
CA LYS A 38 -10.35 -2.30 7.21
C LYS A 38 -10.58 -1.19 8.25
N LYS A 39 -9.53 -0.74 8.95
CA LYS A 39 -9.59 0.33 9.94
C LYS A 39 -9.57 1.74 9.33
N SER A 40 -9.22 1.86 8.05
CA SER A 40 -9.08 3.16 7.40
C SER A 40 -10.43 3.80 7.06
N THR A 41 -10.51 5.13 7.21
CA THR A 41 -11.71 5.89 6.85
C THR A 41 -11.83 5.98 5.32
N PRO A 42 -12.98 5.61 4.74
CA PRO A 42 -13.22 5.76 3.30
C PRO A 42 -13.15 7.22 2.85
N SER A 43 -12.84 7.43 1.56
CA SER A 43 -13.07 8.73 0.91
C SER A 43 -14.56 9.10 0.96
N LYS A 44 -14.89 10.39 0.86
CA LYS A 44 -16.29 10.85 0.69
C LYS A 44 -16.80 10.72 -0.76
N ASP A 45 -15.89 10.51 -1.70
CA ASP A 45 -16.17 10.42 -3.13
C ASP A 45 -16.32 8.95 -3.56
N ASP A 46 -17.46 8.62 -4.14
CA ASP A 46 -17.85 7.27 -4.57
C ASP A 46 -16.84 6.63 -5.52
N LYS A 47 -16.20 7.41 -6.40
CA LYS A 47 -15.18 6.89 -7.31
C LYS A 47 -13.99 6.33 -6.53
N TRP A 48 -13.54 7.06 -5.51
CA TRP A 48 -12.43 6.64 -4.67
C TRP A 48 -12.81 5.48 -3.75
N ILE A 49 -14.07 5.43 -3.27
CA ILE A 49 -14.59 4.28 -2.52
C ILE A 49 -14.55 3.01 -3.39
N ALA A 50 -15.03 3.10 -4.64
CA ALA A 50 -15.05 1.96 -5.57
C ALA A 50 -13.64 1.46 -5.90
N ILE A 51 -12.71 2.37 -6.19
CA ILE A 51 -11.30 2.01 -6.44
C ILE A 51 -10.69 1.29 -5.22
N PHE A 52 -10.93 1.80 -4.01
CA PHE A 52 -10.35 1.21 -2.82
C PHE A 52 -11.00 -0.12 -2.44
N LYS A 53 -12.31 -0.28 -2.70
CA LYS A 53 -13.00 -1.57 -2.57
C LYS A 53 -12.39 -2.62 -3.51
N LYS A 54 -12.23 -2.29 -4.79
CA LYS A 54 -11.60 -3.19 -5.77
C LYS A 54 -10.20 -3.60 -5.34
N GLU A 55 -9.38 -2.66 -4.88
CA GLU A 55 -8.02 -2.98 -4.40
C GLU A 55 -8.04 -3.96 -3.22
N ARG A 56 -8.96 -3.79 -2.26
CA ARG A 56 -9.10 -4.73 -1.13
C ARG A 56 -9.52 -6.12 -1.59
N GLU A 57 -10.41 -6.22 -2.57
CA GLU A 57 -10.84 -7.50 -3.14
C GLU A 57 -9.68 -8.20 -3.85
N ASP A 58 -8.86 -7.46 -4.61
CA ASP A 58 -7.70 -8.03 -5.31
C ASP A 58 -6.62 -8.48 -4.32
N VAL A 59 -6.33 -7.70 -3.27
CA VAL A 59 -5.42 -8.11 -2.18
C VAL A 59 -5.93 -9.36 -1.45
N ALA A 60 -7.24 -9.45 -1.20
CA ALA A 60 -7.83 -10.64 -0.57
C ALA A 60 -7.72 -11.90 -1.45
N LYS A 61 -7.86 -11.77 -2.77
CA LYS A 61 -7.63 -12.88 -3.72
C LYS A 61 -6.17 -13.34 -3.70
N ASN A 62 -5.21 -12.42 -3.71
CA ASN A 62 -3.79 -12.76 -3.61
C ASN A 62 -3.48 -13.48 -2.29
N MET A 63 -4.04 -13.00 -1.17
CA MET A 63 -3.86 -13.64 0.14
C MET A 63 -4.39 -15.08 0.13
N ALA A 64 -5.60 -15.31 -0.40
CA ALA A 64 -6.17 -16.65 -0.49
C ALA A 64 -5.35 -17.59 -1.38
N LYS A 65 -4.78 -17.08 -2.50
CA LYS A 65 -3.84 -17.83 -3.35
C LYS A 65 -2.61 -18.27 -2.53
N TYR A 66 -2.00 -17.34 -1.80
CA TYR A 66 -0.77 -17.58 -1.04
C TYR A 66 -0.99 -18.47 0.18
N GLU A 67 -2.11 -18.33 0.89
CA GLU A 67 -2.50 -19.24 1.98
C GLU A 67 -2.64 -20.67 1.45
N LYS A 68 -3.35 -20.87 0.33
CA LYS A 68 -3.48 -22.19 -0.29
C LYS A 68 -2.12 -22.78 -0.71
N LEU A 69 -1.25 -21.96 -1.32
CA LEU A 69 0.09 -22.40 -1.73
C LEU A 69 0.95 -22.77 -0.50
N ASN A 70 0.87 -21.97 0.57
CA ASN A 70 1.61 -22.21 1.78
C ASN A 70 1.14 -23.48 2.50
N ASP A 71 -0.16 -23.70 2.59
CA ASP A 71 -0.73 -24.86 3.26
C ASP A 71 -0.53 -26.16 2.48
N SER A 72 -0.40 -26.09 1.16
CA SER A 72 -0.30 -27.28 0.29
C SER A 72 1.13 -27.68 -0.04
N MET A 73 2.05 -26.73 -0.17
CA MET A 73 3.39 -26.98 -0.73
C MET A 73 4.52 -26.40 0.11
N MET A 74 4.45 -25.11 0.46
CA MET A 74 5.61 -24.42 1.04
C MET A 74 5.78 -24.70 2.54
N LEU A 75 4.67 -24.83 3.26
CA LEU A 75 4.59 -25.10 4.71
C LEU A 75 5.43 -24.13 5.56
N GLN A 76 5.50 -22.87 5.14
CA GLN A 76 6.31 -21.87 5.84
C GLN A 76 5.56 -21.29 7.03
N LYS A 77 6.30 -21.00 8.10
CA LYS A 77 5.79 -20.26 9.24
C LYS A 77 5.38 -18.86 8.78
N ILE A 78 4.16 -18.45 9.14
CA ILE A 78 3.71 -17.08 8.93
C ILE A 78 4.27 -16.24 10.08
N PRO A 79 5.05 -15.17 9.80
CA PRO A 79 5.65 -14.32 10.83
C PRO A 79 4.59 -13.56 11.63
N ILE A 80 4.90 -13.27 12.90
CA ILE A 80 4.08 -12.47 13.81
C ILE A 80 4.49 -11.00 13.66
N ASP A 81 3.57 -10.06 13.87
CA ASP A 81 3.65 -8.61 13.61
C ASP A 81 5.06 -7.95 13.57
N ARG A 82 5.94 -8.22 14.54
CA ARG A 82 7.29 -7.63 14.61
C ARG A 82 8.28 -8.14 13.56
N GLU A 83 8.05 -9.34 13.05
CA GLU A 83 8.91 -10.03 12.06
C GLU A 83 8.43 -9.77 10.62
N ILE A 84 7.24 -9.18 10.44
CA ILE A 84 6.63 -9.01 9.12
C ILE A 84 7.38 -7.91 8.33
N PRO A 85 7.93 -8.22 7.15
CA PRO A 85 8.63 -7.24 6.31
C PRO A 85 7.79 -6.00 6.02
N PHE A 86 8.42 -4.83 5.93
CA PHE A 86 7.76 -3.57 5.56
C PHE A 86 8.39 -2.95 4.30
N PRO A 87 7.60 -2.30 3.44
CA PRO A 87 8.14 -1.56 2.31
C PRO A 87 9.03 -0.41 2.80
N LYS A 88 10.15 -0.19 2.13
CA LYS A 88 10.99 1.01 2.33
C LYS A 88 10.47 2.12 1.41
N GLY A 89 10.17 3.28 1.98
CA GLY A 89 9.76 4.45 1.22
C GLY A 89 10.95 5.16 0.59
N GLU A 90 10.86 5.48 -0.70
CA GLU A 90 11.86 6.22 -1.46
C GLU A 90 11.26 7.54 -1.98
N LYS A 91 12.00 8.64 -1.86
CA LYS A 91 11.52 9.94 -2.34
C LYS A 91 11.81 10.09 -3.83
N ILE A 92 10.77 9.94 -4.65
CA ILE A 92 10.90 9.98 -6.12
C ILE A 92 10.53 11.33 -6.76
N VAL A 93 9.94 12.26 -6.01
CA VAL A 93 9.55 13.58 -6.52
C VAL A 93 10.23 14.68 -5.72
N ASN A 94 10.91 15.59 -6.44
CA ASN A 94 11.39 16.85 -5.90
C ASN A 94 10.51 17.99 -6.40
N LEU A 95 10.30 19.00 -5.55
CA LEU A 95 9.61 20.22 -5.95
C LEU A 95 10.47 20.94 -6.99
N ILE A 96 9.87 21.28 -8.14
CA ILE A 96 10.50 22.13 -9.14
C ILE A 96 10.24 23.58 -8.71
N PRO A 97 11.28 24.39 -8.42
CA PRO A 97 11.08 25.78 -8.05
C PRO A 97 10.40 26.55 -9.18
N TYR A 98 9.36 27.30 -8.83
CA TYR A 98 8.72 28.21 -9.77
C TYR A 98 9.65 29.40 -10.03
N THR A 99 10.03 29.59 -11.31
CA THR A 99 10.74 30.81 -11.75
C THR A 99 9.75 31.71 -12.49
N PRO A 100 9.38 32.86 -11.92
CA PRO A 100 8.46 33.78 -12.59
C PRO A 100 9.08 34.33 -13.88
N THR A 101 8.33 34.28 -14.97
CA THR A 101 8.74 34.87 -16.26
C THR A 101 8.26 36.33 -16.42
N ARG A 102 7.49 36.84 -15.47
CA ARG A 102 7.00 38.23 -15.41
C ARG A 102 7.19 38.77 -14.00
N VAL A 103 7.23 40.09 -13.87
CA VAL A 103 7.28 40.76 -12.56
C VAL A 103 6.03 40.40 -11.76
N VAL A 104 6.20 39.63 -10.70
CA VAL A 104 5.13 39.30 -9.74
C VAL A 104 5.25 40.28 -8.58
N ARG A 105 4.26 41.15 -8.40
CA ARG A 105 4.14 41.97 -7.18
C ARG A 105 3.55 41.11 -6.07
N GLU A 106 4.15 41.13 -4.90
CA GLU A 106 3.56 40.50 -3.72
C GLU A 106 2.20 41.15 -3.41
N LEU A 107 1.15 40.33 -3.34
CA LEU A 107 -0.17 40.76 -2.90
C LEU A 107 -0.12 41.01 -1.39
N ARG A 108 0.02 42.28 -1.00
CA ARG A 108 -0.15 42.70 0.40
C ARG A 108 -1.63 42.81 0.71
N PHE A 109 -2.17 41.83 1.41
CA PHE A 109 -3.50 41.95 2.01
C PHE A 109 -3.40 42.87 3.23
N LYS A 110 -4.19 43.94 3.26
CA LYS A 110 -4.32 44.78 4.45
C LYS A 110 -5.09 44.01 5.53
N SER A 111 -4.56 44.02 6.75
CA SER A 111 -5.25 43.60 7.98
C SER A 111 -6.40 44.53 8.30
#